data_AF-A0A957MBA6-F1
#
_entry.id   AF-A0A957MBA6-F1
#
_cell.length_a   1.000
_cell.length_b   1.000
_cell.length_c   1.000
_cell.angle_alpha   90.00
_cell.angle_beta   90.00
_cell.angle_gamma   90.00
#
_symmetry.space_group_name_H-M   'P 1'
#
loop_
_entity.id
_entity.type
_entity.pdbx_description
1 polymer ?
#
loop_
_entity_poly.entity_id
_entity_poly.type
_entity_poly.pdbx_seq_one_letter_code
_entity_poly.pdbx_strand_id
1 'polypeptide(L)'
;MKTLPRLTIFLLLAVLLAGCNLQAADQPISASVVEAMGGGDEAGFARAVAPLTFSFPRDHGPHPDYRTEWWYYTGNLSADDGTLYGYQLTFFRSALTPEMPARA
;
A
#
# COMPACT_ATOMS: atom_id res chain seq x y z
N MET A 1 -7.03 26.75 57.02
CA MET A 1 -5.62 26.30 57.07
C MET A 1 -5.47 24.97 56.33
N LYS A 2 -4.59 24.91 55.31
CA LYS A 2 -3.96 23.71 54.70
C LYS A 2 -4.81 22.73 53.83
N THR A 3 -5.63 23.21 52.88
CA THR A 3 -6.18 22.34 51.79
C THR A 3 -5.65 22.68 50.40
N LEU A 4 -5.18 23.91 50.19
CA LEU A 4 -4.60 24.38 48.93
C LEU A 4 -3.43 23.54 48.38
N PRO A 5 -2.45 23.03 49.18
CA PRO A 5 -1.33 22.26 48.61
C PRO A 5 -1.76 20.86 48.13
N ARG A 6 -2.84 20.29 48.69
CA ARG A 6 -3.33 18.96 48.30
C ARG A 6 -4.01 19.00 46.93
N LEU A 7 -4.75 20.06 46.63
CA LEU A 7 -5.39 20.25 45.34
C LEU A 7 -4.35 20.46 44.23
N THR A 8 -3.31 21.26 44.50
CA THR A 8 -2.21 21.49 43.55
C THR A 8 -1.44 20.22 43.24
N ILE A 9 -1.17 19.38 44.26
CA ILE A 9 -0.52 18.07 44.07
C ILE A 9 -1.39 17.14 43.22
N PHE A 10 -2.70 17.08 43.48
CA PHE A 10 -3.62 16.27 42.67
C PHE A 10 -3.68 16.73 41.21
N LEU A 11 -3.68 18.05 40.97
CA LEU A 11 -3.68 18.62 39.63
C LEU A 11 -2.36 18.32 38.89
N LEU A 12 -1.23 18.47 39.57
CA LEU A 12 0.10 18.11 39.03
C LEU A 12 0.19 16.61 38.72
N LEU A 13 -0.32 15.76 39.60
CA LEU A 13 -0.32 14.30 39.39
C LEU A 13 -1.22 13.92 38.21
N ALA A 14 -2.38 14.54 38.06
CA ALA A 14 -3.27 14.33 36.92
C ALA A 14 -2.63 14.76 35.59
N VAL A 15 -1.91 15.89 35.58
CA VAL A 15 -1.16 16.37 34.41
C VAL A 15 -0.01 15.42 34.06
N LEU A 16 0.74 14.95 35.06
CA LEU A 16 1.82 13.96 34.87
C LEU A 16 1.30 12.61 34.36
N LEU A 17 0.16 12.14 34.89
CA LEU A 17 -0.49 10.89 34.45
C LEU A 17 -1.06 10.99 33.03
N ALA A 18 -1.59 12.16 32.64
CA ALA A 18 -2.03 12.40 31.26
C ALA A 18 -0.85 12.45 30.27
N GLY A 19 0.33 12.90 30.71
CA GLY A 19 1.55 12.96 29.91
C GLY A 19 2.15 11.58 29.58
N CYS A 20 1.97 10.58 30.44
CA CYS A 20 2.50 9.22 30.21
C CYS A 20 1.86 8.47 29.02
N ASN A 21 0.73 8.95 28.48
CA ASN A 21 0.05 8.33 27.33
C ASN A 21 0.34 9.04 25.99
N LEU A 22 1.17 10.07 25.96
CA LEU A 22 1.66 10.70 24.72
C LEU A 22 2.88 9.94 24.18
N GLN A 23 2.76 8.62 24.05
CA GLN A 23 3.62 7.91 23.12
C GLN A 23 3.05 8.25 21.75
N ALA A 24 3.71 9.17 21.02
CA ALA A 24 3.49 9.26 19.59
C ALA A 24 3.73 7.85 19.05
N ALA A 25 2.65 7.15 18.73
CA ALA A 25 2.75 5.80 18.23
C ALA A 25 3.52 5.90 16.93
N ASP A 26 4.77 5.45 16.96
CA ASP A 26 5.62 5.31 15.78
C ASP A 26 5.03 4.15 14.98
N GLN A 27 3.91 4.43 14.31
CA GLN A 27 3.25 3.47 13.45
C GLN A 27 4.18 3.31 12.25
N PRO A 28 4.75 2.11 12.01
CA PRO A 28 5.50 1.90 10.79
C PRO A 28 4.56 2.21 9.64
N ILE A 29 4.99 3.08 8.71
CA ILE A 29 4.27 3.31 7.46
C ILE A 29 4.32 1.98 6.71
N SER A 30 3.26 1.18 6.87
CA SER A 30 3.06 -0.08 6.20
C SER A 30 2.05 0.15 5.09
N ALA A 31 2.48 0.01 3.84
CA ALA A 31 1.59 0.06 2.70
C ALA A 31 1.10 -1.37 2.39
N SER A 32 -0.19 -1.61 2.57
CA SER A 32 -0.82 -2.85 2.09
C SER A 32 -0.93 -2.79 0.56
N VAL A 33 -0.35 -3.76 -0.13
CA VAL A 33 -0.49 -3.89 -1.60
C VAL A 33 -1.96 -4.07 -1.98
N VAL A 34 -2.71 -4.82 -1.18
CA VAL A 34 -4.15 -5.05 -1.39
C VAL A 34 -4.92 -3.73 -1.27
N GLU A 35 -4.54 -2.87 -0.33
CA GLU A 35 -5.18 -1.57 -0.15
C GLU A 35 -4.80 -0.60 -1.28
N ALA A 36 -3.52 -0.55 -1.66
CA ALA A 36 -3.03 0.26 -2.77
C ALA A 36 -3.67 -0.10 -4.11
N MET A 37 -4.05 -1.37 -4.28
CA MET A 37 -4.68 -1.89 -5.49
C MET A 37 -6.21 -1.91 -5.45
N GLY A 38 -6.81 -1.99 -4.26
CA GLY A 38 -8.25 -2.16 -4.05
C GLY A 38 -9.00 -0.86 -3.69
N GLY A 39 -8.30 0.19 -3.26
CA GLY A 39 -8.88 1.48 -2.88
C GLY A 39 -8.51 2.60 -3.85
N GLY A 40 -9.52 3.28 -4.41
CA GLY A 40 -9.33 4.50 -5.19
C GLY A 40 -10.56 4.89 -5.99
N ASP A 41 -10.56 6.12 -6.51
CA ASP A 41 -11.59 6.59 -7.42
C ASP A 41 -11.50 5.81 -8.75
N GLU A 42 -12.59 5.14 -9.11
CA GLU A 42 -12.72 4.40 -10.37
C GLU A 42 -13.20 5.30 -11.52
N ALA A 43 -13.59 6.55 -11.24
CA ALA A 43 -14.13 7.45 -12.25
C ALA A 43 -13.12 7.68 -13.39
N GLY A 44 -13.58 7.45 -14.62
CA GLY A 44 -12.78 7.62 -15.83
C GLY A 44 -11.90 6.42 -16.21
N PHE A 45 -11.79 5.39 -15.38
CA PHE A 45 -11.09 4.14 -15.74
C PHE A 45 -12.04 3.10 -16.35
N ALA A 46 -11.50 2.25 -17.23
CA ALA A 46 -12.21 1.08 -17.75
C ALA A 46 -12.49 0.05 -16.65
N ARG A 47 -13.60 -0.69 -16.80
CA ARG A 47 -14.02 -1.75 -15.85
C ARG A 47 -14.03 -3.11 -16.54
N ALA A 48 -13.46 -4.12 -15.90
CA ALA A 48 -13.40 -5.49 -16.40
C ALA A 48 -14.69 -6.27 -16.10
N VAL A 49 -15.84 -5.78 -16.59
CA VAL A 49 -17.17 -6.36 -16.32
C VAL A 49 -17.59 -7.47 -17.29
N ALA A 50 -16.81 -7.68 -18.34
CA ALA A 50 -17.06 -8.69 -19.37
C ALA A 50 -15.72 -9.25 -19.90
N PRO A 51 -15.72 -10.44 -20.53
CA PRO A 51 -14.52 -10.98 -21.16
C PRO A 51 -13.98 -10.04 -22.26
N LEU A 52 -12.66 -9.85 -22.27
CA LEU A 52 -11.96 -9.12 -23.32
C LEU A 52 -11.51 -10.11 -24.41
N THR A 53 -11.65 -9.74 -25.68
CA THR A 53 -10.99 -10.48 -26.77
C THR A 53 -9.54 -10.00 -26.86
N PHE A 54 -8.60 -10.88 -26.49
CA PHE A 54 -7.18 -10.59 -26.54
C PHE A 54 -6.64 -10.58 -27.97
N SER A 55 -5.77 -9.62 -28.25
CA SER A 55 -5.06 -9.42 -29.50
C SER A 55 -3.57 -9.30 -29.22
N PHE A 56 -2.81 -10.30 -29.61
CA PHE A 56 -1.35 -10.30 -29.46
C PHE A 56 -0.66 -9.87 -30.77
N PRO A 57 0.44 -9.11 -30.71
CA PRO A 57 1.26 -8.82 -29.52
C PRO A 57 0.83 -7.59 -28.70
N ARG A 58 -0.21 -6.86 -29.11
CA ARG A 58 -0.66 -5.63 -28.43
C ARG A 58 -0.87 -5.86 -26.93
N ASP A 59 -1.57 -6.93 -26.56
CA ASP A 59 -1.95 -7.22 -25.17
C ASP A 59 -0.82 -7.91 -24.36
N HIS A 60 0.41 -7.95 -24.89
CA HIS A 60 1.61 -8.14 -24.05
C HIS A 60 2.00 -6.87 -23.30
N GLY A 61 1.63 -5.70 -23.84
CA GLY A 61 1.96 -4.40 -23.27
C GLY A 61 1.04 -4.00 -22.11
N PRO A 62 1.25 -2.79 -21.56
CA PRO A 62 0.39 -2.25 -20.52
C PRO A 62 -1.00 -1.89 -21.06
N HIS A 63 -2.01 -2.00 -20.20
CA HIS A 63 -3.40 -1.61 -20.44
C HIS A 63 -3.73 -0.33 -19.64
N PRO A 64 -3.32 0.87 -20.09
CA PRO A 64 -3.39 2.11 -19.30
C PRO A 64 -4.81 2.57 -18.97
N ASP A 65 -5.81 2.12 -19.72
CA ASP A 65 -7.23 2.45 -19.48
C ASP A 65 -7.73 1.91 -18.13
N TYR A 66 -7.04 0.91 -17.56
CA TYR A 66 -7.35 0.33 -16.26
C TYR A 66 -6.50 0.95 -15.15
N ARG A 67 -7.13 1.27 -14.02
CA ARG A 67 -6.43 1.84 -12.86
C ARG A 67 -5.29 0.96 -12.36
N THR A 68 -5.58 -0.32 -12.20
CA THR A 68 -4.66 -1.29 -11.60
C THR A 68 -4.22 -2.32 -12.64
N GLU A 69 -2.93 -2.60 -12.70
CA GLU A 69 -2.37 -3.64 -13.54
C GLU A 69 -1.20 -4.31 -12.83
N TRP A 70 -1.01 -5.62 -13.07
CA TRP A 70 0.09 -6.37 -12.48
C TRP A 70 0.71 -7.35 -13.46
N TRP A 71 2.01 -7.57 -13.29
CA TRP A 71 2.76 -8.64 -13.94
C TRP A 71 3.36 -9.52 -12.86
N TYR A 72 2.97 -10.79 -12.84
CA TYR A 72 3.40 -11.74 -11.83
C TYR A 72 4.17 -12.90 -12.47
N TYR A 73 5.47 -12.94 -12.18
CA TYR A 73 6.39 -13.97 -12.64
C TYR A 73 6.76 -14.86 -11.46
N THR A 74 6.58 -16.16 -11.63
CA THR A 74 7.03 -17.18 -10.68
C THR A 74 7.73 -18.29 -11.40
N GLY A 75 8.66 -18.94 -10.71
CA GLY A 75 9.32 -20.10 -11.29
C GLY A 75 10.27 -20.79 -10.33
N ASN A 76 10.86 -21.85 -10.84
CA ASN A 76 11.87 -22.64 -10.15
C ASN A 76 13.16 -22.62 -10.98
N LEU A 77 14.29 -22.56 -10.30
CA LEU A 77 15.63 -22.55 -10.88
C LEU A 77 16.42 -23.71 -10.26
N SER A 78 17.34 -24.26 -11.05
CA SER A 78 18.38 -25.18 -10.57
C SER A 78 19.72 -24.50 -10.77
N ALA A 79 20.53 -24.44 -9.72
CA ALA A 79 21.93 -24.04 -9.82
C ALA A 79 22.81 -25.17 -10.33
N ASP A 80 24.04 -24.83 -10.73
CA ASP A 80 25.03 -25.77 -11.26
C ASP A 80 25.43 -26.86 -10.25
N ASP A 81 25.33 -26.57 -8.95
CA ASP A 81 25.57 -27.53 -7.87
C ASP A 81 24.37 -28.43 -7.54
N GLY A 82 23.26 -28.27 -8.26
CA GLY A 82 22.00 -29.01 -8.04
C GLY A 82 21.06 -28.39 -7.01
N THR A 83 21.41 -27.24 -6.40
CA THR A 83 20.51 -26.54 -5.47
C THR A 83 19.29 -25.99 -6.21
N LEU A 84 18.11 -26.21 -5.64
CA LEU A 84 16.84 -25.73 -6.19
C LEU A 84 16.42 -24.42 -5.53
N TYR A 85 16.01 -23.44 -6.33
CA TYR A 85 15.48 -22.16 -5.87
C TYR A 85 14.09 -21.92 -6.43
N GLY A 86 13.20 -21.39 -5.60
CA GLY A 86 11.98 -20.73 -6.06
C GLY A 86 12.23 -19.23 -6.20
N TYR A 87 11.64 -18.60 -7.22
CA TYR A 87 11.63 -17.14 -7.33
C TYR A 87 10.23 -16.61 -7.61
N GLN A 88 10.02 -15.36 -7.21
CA GLN A 88 8.86 -14.58 -7.57
C GLN A 88 9.27 -13.13 -7.85
N LEU A 89 8.66 -12.52 -8.86
CA LEU A 89 8.82 -11.12 -9.24
C LEU A 89 7.46 -10.57 -9.61
N THR A 90 7.05 -9.51 -8.92
CA THR A 90 5.75 -8.87 -9.16
C THR A 90 5.92 -7.38 -9.38
N PHE A 91 5.37 -6.89 -10.48
CA PHE A 91 5.22 -5.46 -10.72
C PHE A 91 3.75 -5.08 -10.50
N PHE A 92 3.54 -4.01 -9.74
CA PHE A 92 2.22 -3.42 -9.52
C PHE A 92 2.20 -2.02 -10.09
N ARG A 93 1.20 -1.72 -10.92
CA ARG A 93 0.87 -0.38 -11.38
C ARG A 93 -0.47 0.02 -10.79
N SER A 94 -0.51 1.20 -10.16
CA SER A 94 -1.74 1.88 -9.77
C SER A 94 -1.70 3.29 -10.36
N ALA A 95 -2.62 3.59 -11.27
CA ALA A 95 -2.72 4.90 -11.90
C ALA A 95 -3.40 5.90 -10.95
N LEU A 96 -2.85 7.12 -10.90
CA LEU A 96 -3.39 8.21 -10.09
C LEU A 96 -4.50 8.98 -10.83
N THR A 97 -4.42 9.02 -12.17
CA THR A 97 -5.39 9.65 -13.07
C THR A 97 -5.63 8.77 -14.30
N PRO A 98 -6.81 8.86 -14.96
CA PRO A 98 -7.10 8.09 -16.17
C PRO A 98 -6.25 8.47 -17.39
N GLU A 99 -5.78 9.72 -17.42
CA GLU A 99 -4.99 10.24 -18.54
C GLU A 99 -3.53 9.78 -18.42
N MET A 100 -2.99 9.20 -19.49
CA MET A 100 -1.56 8.91 -19.55
C MET A 100 -0.75 10.19 -19.70
N PRO A 101 0.28 10.41 -18.86
CA PRO A 101 1.20 11.52 -19.07
C PRO A 101 1.99 11.32 -20.37
N ALA A 102 2.34 12.44 -21.01
CA ALA A 102 3.25 12.41 -22.15
C ALA A 102 4.60 11.81 -21.71
N ARG A 103 5.14 10.87 -22.50
CA ARG A 103 6.52 10.41 -22.28
C ARG A 103 7.48 11.54 -22.65
N ALA A 104 8.40 11.84 -21.74
CA ALA A 104 9.52 12.74 -21.98
C ALA A 104 10.53 12.14 -22.97
#